data_AF-A0A6A8A5Z0-F1
#
_entry.id   AF-A0A6A8A5Z0-F1
#
_cell.length_a   1.000
_cell.length_b   1.000
_cell.length_c   1.000
_cell.angle_alpha   90.00
_cell.angle_beta   90.00
_cell.angle_gamma   90.00
#
_symmetry.space_group_name_H-M   'P 1'
#
loop_
_entity.id
_entity.type
_entity.pdbx_description
1 polymer ?
#
loop_
_entity_poly.entity_id
_entity_poly.type
_entity_poly.pdbx_seq_one_letter_code
_entity_poly.pdbx_strand_id
1 'polypeptide(L)'
;MAVRLKDCRSRARDAIRSYRLHGNVVRVFEEVGIVILEPLRIASYLFGHLDGMNKYDTLCEVAPELPTEDQAFLRVIGRLVEQLRGLWDTRGGWPSYDALIDVGAVGFQLFEEFGVHCQPQPDGQAYISVPFTTDTMPAGSAQADLLRILMGGYRG
;
A
#
# COMPACT_ATOMS: atom_id res chain seq x y z
N MET A 1 10.56 -10.90 7.69
CA MET A 1 9.56 -10.14 6.92
C MET A 1 8.13 -10.55 7.28
N ALA A 2 7.83 -11.85 7.44
CA ALA A 2 6.48 -12.31 7.86
C ALA A 2 5.94 -11.74 9.17
N VAL A 3 6.78 -11.52 10.19
CA VAL A 3 6.34 -10.91 11.46
C VAL A 3 5.79 -9.49 11.25
N ARG A 4 6.29 -8.74 10.25
CA ARG A 4 5.79 -7.40 9.93
C ARG A 4 4.53 -7.42 9.09
N LEU A 5 4.36 -8.43 8.24
CA LEU A 5 3.12 -8.66 7.48
C LEU A 5 1.98 -9.14 8.38
N LYS A 6 2.30 -9.83 9.48
CA LYS A 6 1.32 -10.28 10.45
C LYS A 6 0.50 -9.09 10.95
N ASP A 7 -0.82 -9.23 10.87
CA ASP A 7 -1.81 -8.24 11.31
C ASP A 7 -1.79 -6.90 10.54
N CYS A 8 -0.98 -6.72 9.48
CA CYS A 8 -0.95 -5.48 8.68
C CYS A 8 -2.35 -5.04 8.24
N ARG A 9 -3.13 -5.96 7.66
CA ARG A 9 -4.50 -5.67 7.22
C ARG A 9 -5.43 -5.28 8.37
N SER A 10 -5.30 -5.92 9.53
CA SER A 10 -6.09 -5.54 10.71
C SER A 10 -5.73 -4.13 11.17
N ARG A 11 -4.43 -3.85 11.32
CA ARG A 11 -3.93 -2.55 11.80
C ARG A 11 -4.30 -1.41 10.85
N ALA A 12 -4.22 -1.63 9.54
CA ALA A 12 -4.66 -0.65 8.55
C ALA A 12 -6.19 -0.43 8.61
N ARG A 13 -6.99 -1.49 8.79
CA ARG A 13 -8.44 -1.36 9.02
C ARG A 13 -8.73 -0.56 10.29
N ASP A 14 -7.96 -0.74 11.36
CA ASP A 14 -8.11 0.03 12.59
C ASP A 14 -7.82 1.53 12.38
N ALA A 15 -6.78 1.87 11.61
CA ALA A 15 -6.51 3.24 11.21
C ALA A 15 -7.68 3.85 10.40
N ILE A 16 -8.25 3.08 9.46
CA ILE A 16 -9.42 3.55 8.69
C ILE A 16 -10.67 3.71 9.57
N ARG A 17 -10.87 2.83 10.57
CA ARG A 17 -11.96 3.01 11.55
C ARG A 17 -11.75 4.27 12.39
N SER A 18 -10.53 4.53 12.85
CA SER A 18 -10.15 5.76 13.55
C SER A 18 -10.45 7.00 12.70
N TYR A 19 -10.13 6.96 11.40
CA TYR A 19 -10.46 8.02 10.45
C TYR A 19 -11.95 8.36 10.41
N ARG A 20 -12.85 7.39 10.59
CA ARG A 20 -14.29 7.67 10.64
C ARG A 20 -14.69 8.53 11.83
N LEU A 21 -13.87 8.59 12.88
CA LEU A 21 -14.10 9.41 14.07
C LEU A 21 -13.49 10.81 13.94
N HIS A 22 -12.27 10.91 13.42
CA HIS A 22 -11.54 12.19 13.38
C HIS A 22 -11.58 12.92 12.03
N GLY A 23 -11.95 12.26 10.93
CA GLY A 23 -12.16 12.88 9.61
C GLY A 23 -10.92 13.50 8.94
N ASN A 24 -9.71 13.18 9.40
CA ASN A 24 -8.48 13.79 8.90
C ASN A 24 -7.82 12.88 7.84
N VAL A 25 -7.89 13.31 6.57
CA VAL A 25 -7.42 12.57 5.39
C VAL A 25 -5.89 12.41 5.33
N VAL A 26 -5.13 13.40 5.81
CA VAL A 26 -3.67 13.31 5.85
C VAL A 26 -3.25 12.29 6.91
N ARG A 27 -3.90 12.35 8.07
CA ARG A 27 -3.60 11.45 9.18
C ARG A 27 -3.88 9.98 8.84
N VAL A 28 -4.99 9.67 8.17
CA VAL A 28 -5.27 8.27 7.78
C VAL A 28 -4.30 7.76 6.74
N PHE A 29 -3.85 8.62 5.81
CA PHE A 29 -2.80 8.28 4.86
C PHE A 29 -1.48 7.93 5.56
N GLU A 30 -1.07 8.73 6.55
CA GLU A 30 0.12 8.44 7.36
C GLU A 30 -0.02 7.16 8.20
N GLU A 31 -1.14 7.00 8.91
CA GLU A 31 -1.39 5.85 9.79
C GLU A 31 -1.45 4.53 9.01
N VAL A 32 -2.09 4.51 7.84
CA VAL A 32 -2.10 3.35 6.94
C VAL A 32 -0.71 3.14 6.34
N GLY A 33 -0.06 4.21 5.87
CA GLY A 33 1.27 4.14 5.25
C GLY A 33 2.34 3.52 6.14
N ILE A 34 2.39 3.91 7.42
CA ILE A 34 3.31 3.34 8.42
C ILE A 34 3.17 1.81 8.52
N VAL A 35 1.94 1.29 8.36
CA VAL A 35 1.66 -0.15 8.47
C VAL A 35 2.05 -0.89 7.19
N ILE A 36 1.71 -0.35 6.02
CA ILE A 36 1.78 -1.09 4.76
C ILE A 36 3.11 -0.92 4.01
N LEU A 37 3.84 0.17 4.23
CA LEU A 37 5.08 0.46 3.50
C LEU A 37 6.32 -0.17 4.16
N GLU A 38 6.28 -0.49 5.45
CA GLU A 38 7.40 -1.13 6.14
C GLU A 38 7.78 -2.50 5.50
N PRO A 39 6.84 -3.41 5.17
CA PRO A 39 7.15 -4.62 4.43
C PRO A 39 7.83 -4.37 3.08
N LEU A 40 7.38 -3.36 2.33
CA LEU A 40 7.99 -3.00 1.03
C LEU A 40 9.44 -2.52 1.21
N ARG A 41 9.69 -1.69 2.22
CA ARG A 41 11.05 -1.23 2.56
C ARG A 41 11.97 -2.39 2.97
N ILE A 42 11.47 -3.36 3.72
CA ILE A 42 12.26 -4.54 4.11
C ILE A 42 12.56 -5.40 2.87
N ALA A 43 11.57 -5.62 2.01
CA ALA A 43 11.76 -6.34 0.76
C ALA A 43 12.81 -5.66 -0.13
N SER A 44 12.75 -4.33 -0.30
CA SER A 44 13.72 -3.62 -1.15
C SER A 44 15.17 -3.77 -0.65
N TYR A 45 15.41 -3.75 0.66
CA TYR A 45 16.74 -4.01 1.21
C TYR A 45 17.18 -5.47 1.02
N LEU A 46 16.30 -6.43 1.25
CA LEU A 46 16.61 -7.85 1.09
C LEU A 46 16.99 -8.16 -0.36
N PHE A 47 16.16 -7.75 -1.32
CA PHE A 47 16.42 -8.03 -2.73
C PHE A 47 17.58 -7.22 -3.28
N GLY A 48 17.74 -5.96 -2.88
CA GLY A 48 18.93 -5.19 -3.23
C GLY A 48 20.22 -5.87 -2.75
N HIS A 49 20.20 -6.48 -1.56
CA HIS A 49 21.35 -7.24 -1.06
C HIS A 49 21.60 -8.52 -1.87
N LEU A 50 20.55 -9.27 -2.21
CA LEU A 50 20.65 -10.50 -3.00
C LEU A 50 21.14 -10.23 -4.43
N ASP A 51 20.57 -9.22 -5.08
CA ASP A 51 20.94 -8.81 -6.43
C ASP A 51 22.41 -8.34 -6.45
N GLY A 52 22.87 -7.64 -5.41
CA GLY A 52 24.28 -7.26 -5.23
C GLY A 52 25.24 -8.45 -5.03
N MET A 53 24.72 -9.62 -4.61
CA MET A 53 25.47 -10.88 -4.55
C MET A 53 25.31 -11.74 -5.80
N ASN A 54 24.65 -11.24 -6.86
CA ASN A 54 24.25 -12.02 -8.04
C ASN A 54 23.40 -13.26 -7.68
N LYS A 55 22.55 -13.15 -6.65
CA LYS A 55 21.58 -14.18 -6.28
C LYS A 55 20.20 -13.74 -6.73
N TYR A 56 19.55 -14.58 -7.54
CA TYR A 56 18.26 -14.27 -8.19
C TYR A 56 17.12 -15.10 -7.63
N ASP A 57 17.25 -15.54 -6.38
CA ASP A 57 16.23 -16.28 -5.66
C ASP A 57 14.88 -15.51 -5.70
N THR A 58 13.80 -16.26 -5.82
CA THR A 58 12.42 -15.79 -5.79
C THR A 58 11.98 -15.44 -4.38
N LEU A 59 10.92 -14.64 -4.24
CA LEU A 59 10.34 -14.28 -2.94
C LEU A 59 10.03 -15.48 -2.05
N CYS A 60 9.53 -16.57 -2.62
CA CYS A 60 9.23 -17.78 -1.89
C CYS A 60 10.48 -18.54 -1.45
N GLU A 61 11.60 -18.40 -2.17
CA GLU A 61 12.87 -19.05 -1.81
C GLU A 61 13.58 -18.30 -0.68
N VAL A 62 13.58 -16.96 -0.70
CA VAL A 62 14.26 -16.15 0.34
C VAL A 62 13.42 -15.84 1.56
N ALA A 63 12.11 -15.94 1.44
CA ALA A 63 11.18 -15.76 2.54
C ALA A 63 10.07 -16.83 2.44
N PRO A 64 10.39 -18.11 2.70
CA PRO A 64 9.42 -19.21 2.61
C PRO A 64 8.28 -19.09 3.62
N GLU A 65 8.45 -18.29 4.67
CA GLU A 65 7.41 -17.93 5.64
C GLU A 65 6.48 -16.79 5.16
N LEU A 66 6.81 -16.16 4.03
CA LEU A 66 6.10 -15.01 3.49
C LEU A 66 4.86 -15.30 2.65
N PRO A 67 4.64 -16.49 2.05
CA PRO A 67 3.34 -16.81 1.49
C PRO A 67 2.28 -16.56 2.58
N THR A 68 1.61 -15.42 2.46
CA THR A 68 0.59 -14.93 3.36
C THR A 68 -0.75 -15.15 2.66
N GLU A 69 -1.82 -15.27 3.44
CA GLU A 69 -3.17 -15.27 2.89
C GLU A 69 -3.48 -13.93 2.19
N ASP A 70 -2.74 -12.87 2.50
CA ASP A 70 -2.88 -11.55 1.89
C ASP A 70 -2.13 -11.44 0.56
N GLN A 71 -2.80 -11.91 -0.51
CA GLN A 71 -2.26 -11.92 -1.87
C GLN A 71 -1.88 -10.53 -2.40
N ALA A 72 -2.39 -9.43 -1.82
CA ALA A 72 -2.00 -8.08 -2.22
C ALA A 72 -0.52 -7.82 -1.96
N PHE A 73 0.00 -8.26 -0.80
CA PHE A 73 1.42 -8.10 -0.49
C PHE A 73 2.32 -8.93 -1.41
N LEU A 74 1.93 -10.16 -1.76
CA LEU A 74 2.71 -10.99 -2.68
C LEU A 74 2.83 -10.33 -4.05
N ARG A 75 1.72 -9.81 -4.60
CA ARG A 75 1.71 -9.09 -5.88
C ARG A 75 2.57 -7.82 -5.83
N VAL A 76 2.37 -6.99 -4.80
CA VAL A 76 3.06 -5.69 -4.70
C VAL A 76 4.55 -5.87 -4.42
N ILE A 77 4.95 -6.81 -3.56
CA ILE A 77 6.37 -7.10 -3.32
C ILE A 77 7.02 -7.66 -4.58
N GLY A 78 6.37 -8.59 -5.29
CA GLY A 78 6.87 -9.10 -6.57
C GLY A 78 7.13 -7.96 -7.57
N ARG A 79 6.14 -7.09 -7.76
CA ARG A 79 6.25 -5.92 -8.65
C ARG A 79 7.36 -4.96 -8.20
N LEU A 80 7.50 -4.70 -6.90
CA LEU A 80 8.59 -3.88 -6.37
C LEU A 80 9.96 -4.46 -6.76
N VAL A 81 10.15 -5.76 -6.57
CA VAL A 81 11.43 -6.43 -6.88
C VAL A 81 11.74 -6.36 -8.37
N GLU A 82 10.75 -6.62 -9.23
CA GLU A 82 10.90 -6.48 -10.68
C GLU A 82 11.33 -5.07 -11.10
N GLN A 83 10.69 -4.04 -10.52
CA GLN A 83 11.03 -2.65 -10.81
C GLN A 83 12.46 -2.30 -10.33
N LEU A 84 12.84 -2.73 -9.13
CA LEU A 84 14.19 -2.49 -8.59
C LEU A 84 15.27 -3.16 -9.44
N ARG A 85 15.03 -4.39 -9.92
CA ARG A 85 15.95 -5.09 -10.83
C ARG A 85 16.06 -4.39 -12.18
N GLY A 86 14.93 -3.97 -12.76
CA GLY A 86 14.92 -3.20 -14.01
C GLY A 86 15.70 -1.89 -13.90
N LEU A 87 15.56 -1.17 -12.78
CA LEU A 87 16.37 0.02 -12.48
C LEU A 87 17.86 -0.35 -12.40
N TRP A 88 18.21 -1.40 -11.67
CA TRP A 88 19.60 -1.84 -11.58
C TRP A 88 20.21 -2.16 -12.95
N ASP A 89 19.49 -2.88 -13.80
CA ASP A 89 19.97 -3.31 -15.12
C ASP A 89 20.18 -2.12 -16.08
N THR A 90 19.37 -1.08 -15.95
CA THR A 90 19.40 0.11 -16.82
C THR A 90 20.19 1.27 -16.22
N ARG A 91 20.84 1.06 -15.07
CA ARG A 91 21.58 2.11 -14.34
C ARG A 91 22.61 2.80 -15.24
N GLY A 92 22.69 4.12 -15.15
CA GLY A 92 23.57 4.96 -15.97
C GLY A 92 23.03 5.27 -17.37
N GLY A 93 21.91 4.67 -17.78
CA GLY A 93 21.23 4.93 -19.06
C GLY A 93 19.89 5.67 -18.93
N TRP A 94 19.52 6.16 -17.75
CA TRP A 94 18.21 6.77 -17.54
C TRP A 94 18.13 8.18 -18.14
N PRO A 95 17.11 8.46 -18.98
CA PRO A 95 16.93 9.79 -19.57
C PRO A 95 16.36 10.82 -18.58
N SER A 96 15.72 10.36 -17.51
CA SER A 96 15.09 11.17 -16.46
C SER A 96 14.96 10.36 -15.16
N TYR A 97 14.40 10.96 -14.11
CA TYR A 97 14.09 10.29 -12.84
C TYR A 97 12.69 9.64 -12.82
N ASP A 98 11.97 9.62 -13.95
CA ASP A 98 10.59 9.10 -14.00
C ASP A 98 10.53 7.62 -13.60
N ALA A 99 11.56 6.84 -13.93
CA ALA A 99 11.66 5.44 -13.52
C ALA A 99 11.70 5.24 -11.99
N LEU A 100 12.14 6.25 -11.21
CA LEU A 100 12.04 6.22 -9.75
C LEU A 100 10.63 6.55 -9.27
N ILE A 101 9.87 7.34 -10.02
CA ILE A 101 8.46 7.64 -9.73
C ILE A 101 7.61 6.37 -9.89
N ASP A 102 7.92 5.53 -10.88
CA ASP A 102 7.25 4.24 -11.09
C ASP A 102 7.43 3.27 -9.91
N VAL A 103 8.58 3.31 -9.23
CA VAL A 103 8.79 2.55 -7.97
C VAL A 103 7.87 3.07 -6.87
N GLY A 104 7.73 4.40 -6.75
CA GLY A 104 6.81 5.01 -5.80
C GLY A 104 5.35 4.61 -6.04
N ALA A 105 4.95 4.46 -7.31
CA ALA A 105 3.60 4.04 -7.69
C ALA A 105 3.22 2.64 -7.18
N VAL A 106 4.20 1.75 -6.92
CA VAL A 106 3.96 0.45 -6.30
C VAL A 106 3.42 0.59 -4.88
N GLY A 107 3.88 1.59 -4.12
CA GLY A 107 3.35 1.90 -2.80
C GLY A 107 1.90 2.39 -2.84
N PHE A 108 1.56 3.24 -3.81
CA PHE A 108 0.19 3.74 -3.99
C PHE A 108 -0.82 2.64 -4.37
N GLN A 109 -0.41 1.63 -5.14
CA GLN A 109 -1.25 0.45 -5.39
C GLN A 109 -1.61 -0.29 -4.10
N LEU A 110 -0.68 -0.36 -3.15
CA LEU A 110 -0.94 -0.98 -1.87
C LEU A 110 -1.88 -0.14 -1.00
N PHE A 111 -1.81 1.20 -1.08
CA PHE A 111 -2.81 2.07 -0.44
C PHE A 111 -4.22 1.79 -0.97
N GLU A 112 -4.39 1.66 -2.29
CA GLU A 112 -5.68 1.36 -2.91
C GLU A 112 -6.23 0.00 -2.47
N GLU A 113 -5.40 -1.05 -2.48
CA GLU A 113 -5.75 -2.41 -1.99
C GLU A 113 -6.13 -2.45 -0.50
N PHE A 114 -5.77 -1.41 0.25
CA PHE A 114 -6.07 -1.24 1.66
C PHE A 114 -7.19 -0.23 1.92
N GLY A 115 -7.77 0.38 0.87
CA GLY A 115 -8.95 1.23 0.96
C GLY A 115 -8.66 2.73 1.11
N VAL A 116 -7.43 3.18 0.83
CA VAL A 116 -7.06 4.60 0.78
C VAL A 116 -6.68 4.95 -0.66
N HIS A 117 -7.52 5.72 -1.34
CA HIS A 117 -7.37 5.99 -2.77
C HIS A 117 -6.83 7.41 -2.94
N CYS A 118 -5.67 7.53 -3.58
CA CYS A 118 -4.99 8.80 -3.81
C CYS A 118 -5.01 9.14 -5.30
N GLN A 119 -5.54 10.31 -5.66
CA GLN A 119 -5.64 10.77 -7.04
C GLN A 119 -4.90 12.10 -7.20
N PRO A 120 -3.92 12.19 -8.12
CA PRO A 120 -3.24 13.44 -8.39
C PRO A 120 -4.22 14.48 -8.95
N GLN A 121 -3.99 15.75 -8.61
CA GLN A 121 -4.79 16.89 -9.06
C GLN A 121 -3.98 17.82 -9.97
N PRO A 122 -4.63 18.60 -10.86
CA PRO A 122 -3.94 19.51 -11.78
C PRO A 122 -3.08 20.60 -11.11
N ASP A 123 -3.37 20.91 -9.84
CA ASP A 123 -2.65 21.90 -9.03
C ASP A 123 -1.41 21.33 -8.31
N GLY A 124 -1.08 20.06 -8.55
CA GLY A 124 0.03 19.37 -7.91
C GLY A 124 -0.30 18.81 -6.51
N GLN A 125 -1.54 18.94 -6.05
CA GLN A 125 -2.01 18.29 -4.82
C GLN A 125 -2.51 16.87 -5.10
N ALA A 126 -2.87 16.14 -4.04
CA ALA A 126 -3.53 14.85 -4.13
C ALA A 126 -4.90 14.92 -3.46
N TYR A 127 -5.91 14.40 -4.14
CA TYR A 127 -7.21 14.10 -3.54
C TYR A 127 -7.17 12.71 -2.91
N ILE A 128 -7.48 12.62 -1.62
CA ILE A 128 -7.51 11.37 -0.87
C ILE A 128 -8.97 11.03 -0.56
N SER A 129 -9.38 9.83 -0.99
CA SER A 129 -10.70 9.29 -0.67
C SER A 129 -10.56 7.94 0.03
N VAL A 130 -11.45 7.69 1.00
CA VAL A 130 -11.42 6.47 1.81
C VAL A 130 -12.83 5.86 1.79
N PRO A 131 -13.14 4.98 0.83
CA PRO A 131 -14.48 4.41 0.67
C PRO A 131 -14.93 3.62 1.90
N PHE A 132 -16.23 3.65 2.18
CA PHE A 132 -16.80 2.84 3.26
C PHE A 132 -16.87 1.37 2.84
N THR A 133 -16.37 0.48 3.68
CA THR A 133 -16.46 -0.98 3.50
C THR A 133 -16.97 -1.62 4.78
N THR A 134 -17.58 -2.80 4.70
CA THR A 134 -18.05 -3.55 5.88
C THR A 134 -16.96 -3.75 6.92
N ASP A 135 -15.72 -3.94 6.47
CA ASP A 135 -14.57 -4.17 7.34
C ASP A 135 -14.09 -2.93 8.07
N THR A 136 -14.42 -1.72 7.59
CA THR A 136 -13.86 -0.46 8.10
C THR A 136 -14.91 0.46 8.71
N MET A 137 -16.13 -0.04 8.90
CA MET A 137 -17.17 0.66 9.66
C MET A 137 -16.88 0.63 11.17
N PRO A 138 -17.22 1.71 11.91
CA PRO A 138 -17.26 1.66 13.37
C PRO A 138 -18.26 0.61 13.86
N ALA A 139 -17.94 -0.08 14.95
CA ALA A 139 -18.87 -1.04 15.56
C ALA A 139 -20.17 -0.31 15.98
N GLY A 140 -21.32 -0.85 15.56
CA GLY A 140 -22.64 -0.30 15.88
C GLY A 140 -23.33 0.50 14.76
N SER A 141 -22.71 0.69 13.60
CA SER A 141 -23.39 1.27 12.44
C SER A 141 -24.44 0.29 11.88
N ALA A 142 -25.72 0.67 11.92
CA ALA A 142 -26.78 -0.20 11.41
C ALA A 142 -26.79 -0.23 9.87
N GLN A 143 -27.39 -1.25 9.27
CA GLN A 143 -27.55 -1.37 7.81
C GLN A 143 -28.30 -0.17 7.19
N ALA A 144 -29.15 0.50 7.97
CA ALA A 144 -29.81 1.74 7.58
C ALA A 144 -28.86 2.95 7.49
N ASP A 145 -27.82 3.01 8.35
CA ASP A 145 -26.80 4.05 8.29
C ASP A 145 -25.92 3.89 7.05
N LEU A 146 -25.63 2.64 6.66
CA LEU A 146 -24.93 2.31 5.41
C LEU A 146 -25.68 2.86 4.18
N LEU A 147 -26.99 2.60 4.08
CA LEU A 147 -27.82 3.13 2.98
C LEU A 147 -27.85 4.67 2.98
N ARG A 148 -27.94 5.29 4.15
CA ARG A 148 -27.98 6.76 4.28
C ARG A 148 -26.66 7.41 3.89
N ILE A 149 -25.53 6.81 4.27
CA ILE A 149 -24.18 7.31 3.95
C ILE A 149 -23.86 7.10 2.47
N LEU A 150 -24.17 5.92 1.90
CA LEU A 150 -23.97 5.62 0.48
C LEU A 150 -24.84 6.50 -0.43
N MET A 151 -26.06 6.82 -0.01
CA MET A 151 -26.97 7.71 -0.75
C MET A 151 -26.70 9.21 -0.51
N GLY A 152 -26.02 9.56 0.59
CA GLY A 152 -25.73 10.95 0.98
C GLY A 152 -24.42 11.52 0.41
N GLY A 153 -23.50 10.67 -0.06
CA GLY A 153 -22.21 11.07 -0.64
C GLY A 153 -22.27 11.74 -2.02
N TYR A 154 -23.46 11.98 -2.57
CA TYR A 154 -23.69 12.64 -3.87
C TYR A 154 -24.00 14.15 -3.78
N ARG A 155 -23.73 14.80 -2.63
CA ARG A 155 -23.86 16.26 -2.51
C ARG A 155 -22.66 16.85 -1.78
N GLY A 156 -21.86 17.60 -2.54
CA GLY A 156 -20.72 18.39 -2.06
C GLY A 156 -19.69 18.54 -3.17
#